data_AF-A0A660TZN8-F1
#
_entry.id   AF-A0A660TZN8-F1
#
_cell.length_a   1.000
_cell.length_b   1.000
_cell.length_c   1.000
_cell.angle_alpha   90.00
_cell.angle_beta   90.00
_cell.angle_gamma   90.00
#
_symmetry.space_group_name_H-M   'P 1'
#
loop_
_entity.id
_entity.type
_entity.pdbx_description
1 polymer ?
#
loop_
_entity_poly.entity_id
_entity_poly.type
_entity_poly.pdbx_seq_one_letter_code
_entity_poly.pdbx_strand_id
1 'polypeptide(L)'
;LIERIVTVTGDIVASPGNFLVKIGTPVTFLIEETGGIPENLGKIVMGGPMMGLAQQTLEVPVIKGTSGILILPREEKEYTYRPCIKCSFCVQVCPVHLIPSRLSILGEAEEWEKAEDFGVNDCIECGSCTYVCPSKRPIVQLIKATKAKLREIKTAEGK
;
A
#
# COMPACT_ATOMS: atom_id res chain seq x y z
N LEU A 1 21.11 -13.14 -9.45
CA LEU A 1 19.63 -13.34 -9.41
C LEU A 1 19.04 -12.59 -10.59
N ILE A 2 18.90 -13.26 -11.74
CA ILE A 2 18.33 -12.67 -12.97
C ILE A 2 16.83 -12.98 -13.12
N GLU A 3 16.33 -13.96 -12.35
CA GLU A 3 14.96 -14.47 -12.40
C GLU A 3 14.34 -14.47 -11.01
N ARG A 4 13.00 -14.41 -10.96
CA ARG A 4 12.21 -14.37 -9.75
C ARG A 4 10.84 -15.03 -9.94
N ILE A 5 10.35 -15.69 -8.90
CA ILE A 5 8.97 -16.17 -8.85
C ILE A 5 8.04 -15.00 -8.51
N VAL A 6 7.03 -14.77 -9.34
CA VAL A 6 5.99 -13.76 -9.17
C VAL A 6 4.63 -14.43 -9.17
N THR A 7 3.83 -14.17 -8.14
CA THR A 7 2.44 -14.65 -8.07
C THR A 7 1.51 -13.63 -8.72
N VAL A 8 0.75 -14.02 -9.74
CA VAL A 8 -0.33 -13.20 -10.30
C VAL A 8 -1.66 -13.71 -9.77
N THR A 9 -2.44 -12.84 -9.14
CA THR A 9 -3.69 -13.21 -8.46
C THR A 9 -4.68 -12.05 -8.41
N GLY A 10 -5.94 -12.34 -8.04
CA GLY A 10 -7.04 -11.40 -7.97
C GLY A 10 -8.35 -12.02 -8.46
N ASP A 11 -9.48 -11.52 -7.96
CA ASP A 11 -10.80 -12.12 -8.22
C ASP A 11 -11.22 -12.07 -9.71
N ILE A 12 -10.61 -11.16 -10.48
CA ILE A 12 -10.90 -10.95 -11.90
C ILE A 12 -9.85 -11.56 -12.83
N VAL A 13 -8.91 -12.34 -12.29
CA VAL A 13 -7.87 -13.02 -13.08
C VAL A 13 -8.39 -14.38 -13.53
N ALA A 14 -8.35 -14.66 -14.83
CA ALA A 14 -8.89 -15.91 -15.37
C ALA A 14 -8.07 -17.14 -14.95
N SER A 15 -6.73 -17.03 -15.02
CA SER A 15 -5.80 -18.12 -14.67
C SER A 15 -4.72 -17.64 -13.70
N PRO A 16 -5.02 -17.49 -12.39
CA PRO A 16 -4.04 -17.07 -11.40
C PRO A 16 -2.96 -18.15 -11.21
N GLY A 17 -1.72 -17.73 -10.92
CA GLY A 17 -0.60 -18.66 -10.86
C GLY A 17 0.72 -18.04 -10.43
N ASN A 18 1.74 -18.90 -10.33
CA ASN A 18 3.11 -18.52 -10.01
C ASN A 18 3.98 -18.66 -11.26
N PHE A 19 4.71 -17.61 -11.60
CA PHE A 19 5.50 -17.54 -12.82
C PHE A 19 6.96 -17.26 -12.48
N LEU A 20 7.88 -18.04 -13.06
CA LEU A 20 9.30 -17.75 -13.02
C LEU A 20 9.62 -16.79 -14.18
N VAL A 21 9.94 -15.54 -13.86
CA VAL A 21 10.19 -14.49 -14.86
C VAL A 21 11.54 -13.83 -14.67
N LYS A 22 12.08 -13.28 -15.75
CA LYS A 22 13.29 -12.46 -15.70
C LYS A 22 12.99 -11.10 -15.09
N ILE A 23 13.94 -10.57 -14.34
CA ILE A 23 13.89 -9.18 -13.89
C ILE A 23 13.92 -8.28 -15.14
N GLY A 24 12.98 -7.35 -15.22
CA GLY A 24 12.76 -6.49 -16.39
C GLY A 24 11.55 -6.88 -17.24
N THR A 25 10.99 -8.08 -17.10
CA THR A 25 9.77 -8.48 -17.82
C THR A 25 8.62 -7.51 -17.49
N PRO A 26 7.94 -6.93 -18.49
CA PRO A 26 6.80 -6.05 -18.25
C PRO A 26 5.66 -6.78 -17.55
N VAL A 27 4.93 -6.09 -16.68
CA VAL A 27 3.74 -6.65 -16.00
C VAL A 27 2.64 -7.01 -17.00
N THR A 28 2.50 -6.29 -18.12
CA THR A 28 1.58 -6.65 -19.22
C THR A 28 1.75 -8.08 -19.71
N PHE A 29 2.99 -8.54 -19.90
CA PHE A 29 3.28 -9.90 -20.35
C PHE A 29 2.72 -10.95 -19.39
N LEU A 30 2.87 -10.72 -18.09
CA LEU A 30 2.33 -11.61 -17.07
C LEU A 30 0.80 -11.63 -17.05
N ILE A 31 0.16 -10.49 -17.30
CA ILE A 31 -1.30 -10.39 -17.35
C ILE A 31 -1.85 -11.15 -18.56
N GLU A 32 -1.20 -11.03 -19.71
CA GLU A 32 -1.56 -11.76 -20.94
C GLU A 32 -1.50 -13.28 -20.72
N GLU A 33 -0.44 -13.78 -20.09
CA GLU A 33 -0.31 -15.21 -19.74
C GLU A 33 -1.40 -15.70 -18.77
N THR A 34 -2.03 -14.80 -18.00
CA THR A 34 -3.15 -15.14 -17.09
C THR A 34 -4.53 -15.04 -17.72
N GLY A 35 -4.62 -14.87 -19.05
CA GLY A 35 -5.88 -14.77 -19.79
C GLY A 35 -6.25 -13.35 -20.25
N GLY A 36 -5.28 -12.43 -20.28
CA GLY A 36 -5.47 -11.08 -20.78
C GLY A 36 -5.92 -10.06 -19.73
N ILE A 37 -6.02 -8.80 -20.15
CA ILE A 37 -6.46 -7.69 -19.29
C ILE A 37 -7.97 -7.85 -19.02
N PRO A 38 -8.41 -8.00 -17.76
CA PRO A 38 -9.84 -8.12 -17.46
C PRO A 38 -10.60 -6.83 -17.79
N GLU A 39 -11.83 -6.95 -18.31
CA GLU A 39 -12.65 -5.80 -18.71
C GLU A 39 -12.90 -4.81 -17.56
N ASN A 40 -13.10 -5.31 -16.34
CA ASN A 40 -13.35 -4.50 -15.16
C ASN A 40 -12.07 -4.17 -14.37
N LEU A 41 -10.92 -4.01 -15.03
CA LEU A 41 -9.67 -3.68 -14.35
C LEU A 41 -9.77 -2.32 -13.65
N GLY A 42 -9.55 -2.31 -12.33
CA GLY A 42 -9.52 -1.11 -11.51
C GLY A 42 -8.10 -0.65 -11.22
N LYS A 43 -7.35 -1.49 -10.49
CA LYS A 43 -5.99 -1.18 -10.03
C LYS A 43 -5.13 -2.44 -10.01
N ILE A 44 -3.85 -2.25 -10.30
CA ILE A 44 -2.84 -3.29 -10.15
C ILE A 44 -1.93 -2.91 -9.00
N VAL A 45 -1.72 -3.85 -8.09
CA VAL A 45 -0.87 -3.69 -6.92
C VAL A 45 0.33 -4.61 -7.07
N MET A 46 1.52 -4.03 -7.21
CA MET A 46 2.78 -4.79 -7.24
C MET A 46 3.28 -5.03 -5.81
N GLY A 47 3.57 -6.28 -5.49
CA GLY A 47 4.00 -6.74 -4.17
C GLY A 47 3.00 -7.73 -3.59
N GLY A 48 2.17 -7.27 -2.66
CA GLY A 48 1.12 -8.07 -2.02
C GLY A 48 -0.04 -7.19 -1.54
N PRO A 49 -1.12 -7.77 -1.01
CA PRO A 49 -2.36 -7.04 -0.68
C PRO A 49 -2.17 -5.95 0.37
N MET A 50 -1.18 -6.09 1.26
CA MET A 50 -0.97 -5.18 2.38
C MET A 50 0.10 -4.11 2.10
N MET A 51 1.27 -4.52 1.61
CA MET A 51 2.44 -3.65 1.41
C MET A 51 2.66 -3.26 -0.05
N GLY A 52 1.89 -3.83 -0.98
CA GLY A 52 2.08 -3.56 -2.38
C GLY A 52 1.72 -2.13 -2.76
N LEU A 53 2.31 -1.67 -3.86
CA LEU A 53 2.09 -0.34 -4.40
C LEU A 53 1.19 -0.41 -5.63
N ALA A 54 0.14 0.41 -5.62
CA ALA A 54 -0.70 0.60 -6.79
C ALA A 54 0.13 1.24 -7.92
N GLN A 55 0.03 0.67 -9.11
CA GLN A 55 0.75 1.12 -10.29
C GLN A 55 -0.14 2.00 -11.17
N GLN A 56 0.46 3.02 -11.78
CA GLN A 56 -0.24 3.92 -12.71
C GLN A 56 -0.27 3.39 -14.15
N THR A 57 0.66 2.50 -14.49
CA THR A 57 0.77 1.89 -15.82
C THR A 57 1.04 0.40 -15.69
N LEU A 58 0.65 -0.36 -16.72
CA LEU A 58 0.89 -1.80 -16.83
C LEU A 58 2.28 -2.13 -17.37
N GLU A 59 2.96 -1.16 -17.98
CA GLU A 59 4.28 -1.33 -18.59
C GLU A 59 5.43 -1.30 -17.57
N VAL A 60 5.11 -1.30 -16.28
CA VAL A 60 6.10 -1.37 -15.22
C VAL A 60 6.85 -2.70 -15.26
N PRO A 61 8.19 -2.69 -15.12
CA PRO A 61 8.97 -3.92 -15.14
C PRO A 61 8.87 -4.66 -13.81
N VAL A 62 8.91 -6.00 -13.88
CA VAL A 62 9.17 -6.85 -12.72
C VAL A 62 10.57 -6.56 -12.19
N ILE A 63 10.66 -6.16 -10.92
CA ILE A 63 11.93 -5.86 -10.23
C ILE A 63 12.22 -6.89 -9.14
N LYS A 64 13.42 -6.82 -8.54
CA LYS A 64 13.82 -7.69 -7.42
C LYS A 64 12.81 -7.68 -6.26
N GLY A 65 12.10 -6.57 -6.05
CA GLY A 65 11.08 -6.42 -5.01
C GLY A 65 9.72 -7.01 -5.36
N THR A 66 9.46 -7.37 -6.62
CA THR A 66 8.16 -7.87 -7.06
C THR A 66 7.99 -9.32 -6.61
N SER A 67 7.22 -9.55 -5.55
CA SER A 67 6.82 -10.89 -5.10
C SER A 67 5.52 -11.36 -5.75
N GLY A 68 4.66 -10.41 -6.12
CA GLY A 68 3.35 -10.70 -6.69
C GLY A 68 2.75 -9.50 -7.39
N ILE A 69 1.68 -9.75 -8.13
CA ILE A 69 0.88 -8.80 -8.87
C ILE A 69 -0.57 -9.12 -8.51
N LEU A 70 -1.20 -8.21 -7.79
CA LEU A 70 -2.60 -8.32 -7.40
C LEU A 70 -3.44 -7.44 -8.31
N ILE A 71 -4.37 -8.05 -9.02
CA ILE A 71 -5.26 -7.41 -9.99
C ILE A 71 -6.63 -7.25 -9.33
N LEU A 72 -7.07 -6.00 -9.16
CA LEU A 72 -8.30 -5.68 -8.44
C LEU A 72 -9.31 -5.03 -9.39
N PRO A 73 -10.61 -5.38 -9.27
CA PRO A 73 -11.65 -4.78 -10.08
C PRO A 73 -11.79 -3.29 -9.80
N ARG A 74 -12.41 -2.57 -10.74
CA ARG A 74 -12.80 -1.18 -10.50
C ARG A 74 -13.83 -1.16 -9.37
N GLU A 75 -13.48 -0.47 -8.29
CA GLU A 75 -14.43 -0.18 -7.22
C GLU A 75 -15.29 1.01 -7.67
N GLU A 76 -16.60 0.81 -7.83
CA GLU A 76 -17.55 1.87 -8.21
C GLU A 76 -17.83 2.87 -7.09
N LYS A 77 -17.40 2.57 -5.85
CA LYS A 77 -17.66 3.42 -4.68
C LYS A 77 -16.51 4.38 -4.45
N GLU A 78 -16.82 5.67 -4.46
CA GLU A 78 -15.90 6.71 -4.02
C GLU A 78 -15.45 6.44 -2.58
N TYR A 79 -14.13 6.37 -2.37
CA TYR A 79 -13.56 6.06 -1.07
C TYR A 79 -13.69 7.28 -0.15
N THR A 80 -14.84 7.41 0.50
CA THR A 80 -15.09 8.41 1.52
C THR A 80 -14.81 7.82 2.90
N TYR A 81 -13.93 8.47 3.66
CA TYR A 81 -13.68 8.12 5.05
C TYR A 81 -14.35 9.10 5.99
N ARG A 82 -14.64 8.63 7.20
CA ARG A 82 -15.31 9.40 8.26
C ARG A 82 -14.31 9.76 9.36
N PRO A 83 -14.64 10.73 10.24
CA PRO A 83 -13.85 11.01 11.43
C PRO A 83 -13.61 9.76 12.29
N CYS A 84 -12.51 9.78 13.04
CA CYS A 84 -12.14 8.69 13.94
C CYS A 84 -13.15 8.59 15.09
N ILE A 85 -13.77 7.41 15.28
CA ILE A 85 -14.72 7.15 16.37
C ILE A 85 -14.05 6.61 17.65
N LYS A 86 -12.72 6.59 17.71
CA LYS A 86 -11.93 6.15 18.89
C LYS A 86 -12.26 4.73 19.38
N CYS A 87 -12.57 3.80 18.47
CA CYS A 87 -12.87 2.40 18.78
C CYS A 87 -11.66 1.53 19.16
N SER A 88 -10.43 2.04 19.06
CA SER A 88 -9.17 1.34 19.40
C SER A 88 -8.81 0.08 18.60
N PHE A 89 -9.59 -0.35 17.61
CA PHE A 89 -9.24 -1.53 16.77
C PHE A 89 -7.87 -1.42 16.10
N CYS A 90 -7.52 -0.23 15.59
CA CYS A 90 -6.21 -0.01 14.97
C CYS A 90 -5.03 -0.21 15.94
N VAL A 91 -5.23 0.00 17.23
CA VAL A 91 -4.21 -0.20 18.27
C VAL A 91 -4.03 -1.70 18.53
N GLN A 92 -5.14 -2.44 18.62
CA GLN A 92 -5.13 -3.88 18.89
C GLN A 92 -4.42 -4.70 17.80
N VAL A 93 -4.51 -4.27 16.54
CA VAL A 93 -3.88 -4.97 15.40
C VAL A 93 -2.48 -4.45 15.06
N CYS A 94 -1.96 -3.45 15.77
CA CYS A 94 -0.67 -2.87 15.44
C CYS A 94 0.47 -3.80 15.88
N PRO A 95 1.30 -4.34 14.95
CA PRO A 95 2.37 -5.27 15.31
C PRO A 95 3.56 -4.60 16.01
N VAL A 96 3.64 -3.26 15.97
CA VAL A 96 4.69 -2.45 16.60
C VAL A 96 4.16 -1.56 17.72
N HIS A 97 2.97 -1.87 18.24
CA HIS A 97 2.38 -1.25 19.43
C HIS A 97 2.27 0.29 19.40
N LEU A 98 2.06 0.88 18.22
CA LEU A 98 1.78 2.31 18.07
C LEU A 98 0.31 2.64 18.36
N ILE A 99 -0.04 3.93 18.32
CA ILE A 99 -1.41 4.43 18.35
C ILE A 99 -1.78 4.98 16.96
N PRO A 100 -2.19 4.15 15.99
CA PRO A 100 -2.33 4.59 14.60
C PRO A 100 -3.45 5.60 14.41
N SER A 101 -4.51 5.52 15.23
CA SER A 101 -5.59 6.51 15.23
C SER A 101 -5.07 7.92 15.55
N ARG A 102 -4.15 8.05 16.51
CA ARG A 102 -3.55 9.33 16.88
C ARG A 102 -2.60 9.83 15.80
N LEU A 103 -1.72 8.97 15.30
CA LEU A 103 -0.79 9.30 14.22
C LEU A 103 -1.53 9.74 12.95
N SER A 104 -2.64 9.08 12.60
CA SER A 104 -3.49 9.49 11.48
C SER A 104 -4.10 10.88 11.67
N ILE A 105 -4.55 11.22 12.89
CA ILE A 105 -5.13 12.54 13.16
C ILE A 105 -4.04 13.62 13.12
N LEU A 106 -2.87 13.36 13.71
CA LEU A 106 -1.74 14.30 13.69
C LEU A 106 -1.23 14.53 12.27
N GLY A 107 -1.11 13.46 11.48
CA GLY A 107 -0.70 13.56 10.08
C GLY A 107 -1.71 14.30 9.19
N GLU A 108 -3.01 14.13 9.44
CA GLU A 108 -4.07 14.88 8.76
C GLU A 108 -4.10 16.36 9.17
N ALA A 109 -3.74 16.67 10.42
CA ALA A 109 -3.66 18.03 10.95
C ALA A 109 -2.32 18.73 10.66
N GLU A 110 -1.41 18.08 9.92
CA GLU A 110 -0.07 18.59 9.62
C GLU A 110 0.81 18.89 10.86
N GLU A 111 0.54 18.20 11.97
CA GLU A 111 1.23 18.37 13.25
C GLU A 111 2.47 17.45 13.30
N TRP A 112 3.48 17.77 12.48
CA TRP A 112 4.62 16.89 12.19
C TRP A 112 5.50 16.57 13.41
N GLU A 113 5.89 17.59 14.18
CA GLU A 113 6.71 17.42 15.39
C GLU A 113 6.01 16.51 16.39
N LYS A 114 4.72 16.75 16.64
CA LYS A 114 3.91 15.88 17.50
C LYS A 114 3.81 14.47 16.94
N ALA A 115 3.68 14.30 15.62
CA ALA A 115 3.67 12.96 15.04
C ALA A 115 5.00 12.22 15.28
N GLU A 116 6.12 12.93 15.22
CA GLU A 116 7.44 12.41 15.57
C GLU A 116 7.53 12.01 17.05
N ASP A 117 7.06 12.86 17.98
CA ASP A 117 7.01 12.54 19.42
C ASP A 117 6.16 11.30 19.72
N PHE A 118 5.12 11.05 18.91
CA PHE A 118 4.28 9.86 19.00
C PHE A 118 4.84 8.63 18.27
N GLY A 119 6.09 8.68 17.79
CA GLY A 119 6.79 7.53 17.21
C GLY A 119 6.39 7.21 15.77
N VAL A 120 5.98 8.20 14.97
CA VAL A 120 5.57 7.95 13.57
C VAL A 120 6.63 7.21 12.74
N ASN A 121 7.91 7.41 13.04
CA ASN A 121 9.03 6.78 12.34
C ASN A 121 9.12 5.27 12.59
N ASP A 122 8.64 4.78 13.73
CA ASP A 122 8.66 3.36 14.10
C ASP A 122 7.63 2.53 13.33
N CYS A 123 6.67 3.18 12.66
CA CYS A 123 5.64 2.48 11.90
C CYS A 123 6.25 1.68 10.74
N ILE A 124 5.99 0.38 10.64
CA ILE A 124 6.49 -0.45 9.52
C ILE A 124 5.60 -0.43 8.26
N GLU A 125 4.60 0.46 8.22
CA GLU A 125 3.75 0.69 7.04
C GLU A 125 2.97 -0.55 6.53
N CYS A 126 2.66 -1.49 7.43
CA CYS A 126 1.98 -2.75 7.08
C CYS A 126 0.51 -2.59 6.67
N GLY A 127 -0.18 -1.51 7.06
CA GLY A 127 -1.56 -1.25 6.64
C GLY A 127 -2.68 -1.94 7.43
N SER A 128 -2.37 -2.80 8.41
CA SER A 128 -3.40 -3.50 9.23
C SER A 128 -4.40 -2.55 9.88
N CYS A 129 -3.93 -1.38 10.33
CA CYS A 129 -4.77 -0.35 10.94
C CYS A 129 -5.81 0.26 9.98
N THR A 130 -5.45 0.48 8.71
CA THR A 130 -6.37 0.98 7.68
C THR A 130 -7.42 -0.07 7.37
N TYR A 131 -7.02 -1.34 7.25
CA TYR A 131 -7.92 -2.45 6.91
C TYR A 131 -9.04 -2.63 7.94
N VAL A 132 -8.72 -2.59 9.25
CA VAL A 132 -9.71 -2.82 10.30
C VAL A 132 -10.52 -1.57 10.70
N CYS A 133 -10.26 -0.41 10.09
CA CYS A 133 -10.88 0.84 10.52
C CYS A 133 -12.36 0.91 10.09
N PRO A 134 -13.34 0.96 11.03
CA PRO A 134 -14.76 1.07 10.68
C PRO A 134 -15.13 2.44 10.06
N SER A 135 -14.31 3.47 10.33
CA SER A 135 -14.42 4.79 9.70
C SER A 135 -13.76 4.85 8.32
N LYS A 136 -13.15 3.74 7.85
CA LYS A 136 -12.38 3.67 6.59
C LYS A 136 -11.24 4.70 6.50
N ARG A 137 -10.70 5.16 7.63
CA ARG A 137 -9.63 6.18 7.62
C ARG A 137 -8.39 5.65 6.89
N PRO A 138 -7.78 6.44 6.00
CA PRO A 138 -6.55 6.06 5.28
C PRO A 138 -5.32 6.22 6.19
N ILE A 139 -5.29 5.49 7.30
CA ILE A 139 -4.32 5.66 8.40
C ILE A 139 -2.88 5.48 7.91
N VAL A 140 -2.58 4.36 7.25
CA VAL A 140 -1.21 4.09 6.79
C VAL A 140 -0.76 5.07 5.69
N GLN A 141 -1.67 5.53 4.85
CA GLN A 141 -1.38 6.51 3.80
C GLN A 141 -1.01 7.86 4.41
N LEU A 142 -1.77 8.31 5.43
CA LEU A 142 -1.45 9.52 6.19
C LEU A 142 -0.09 9.40 6.88
N ILE A 143 0.20 8.26 7.52
CA ILE A 143 1.51 8.01 8.16
C ILE A 143 2.65 8.06 7.13
N LYS A 144 2.48 7.45 5.95
CA LYS A 144 3.47 7.49 4.86
C LYS A 144 3.73 8.93 4.40
N ALA A 145 2.67 9.73 4.23
CA ALA A 145 2.79 11.14 3.89
C ALA A 145 3.52 11.94 4.98
N THR A 146 3.17 11.73 6.25
CA THR A 146 3.84 12.36 7.39
C THR A 146 5.33 12.03 7.43
N LYS A 147 5.72 10.76 7.24
CA LYS A 147 7.14 10.37 7.18
C LYS A 147 7.88 11.02 6.03
N ALA A 148 7.26 11.10 4.85
CA ALA A 148 7.85 11.78 3.70
C ALA A 148 8.10 13.26 4.02
N LYS A 149 7.11 13.94 4.63
CA LYS A 149 7.24 15.33 5.08
C LYS A 149 8.29 15.55 6.14
N LEU A 150 8.37 14.69 7.15
CA LEU A 150 9.44 14.78 8.17
C LEU A 150 10.84 14.63 7.55
N ARG A 151 11.01 13.76 6.55
CA ARG A 151 12.28 13.63 5.82
C ARG A 151 12.63 14.88 5.03
N GLU A 152 11.64 15.49 4.37
CA GLU A 152 11.81 16.76 3.64
C GLU A 152 12.26 17.89 4.60
N ILE A 153 11.58 18.05 5.75
CA ILE A 153 11.89 19.06 6.77
C ILE A 153 13.31 18.89 7.30
N LYS A 154 13.67 17.67 7.74
CA LYS A 154 15.02 17.39 8.27
C LYS A 154 16.15 17.62 7.25
N THR A 155 15.87 17.35 5.97
CA THR A 155 16.84 17.60 4.89
C THR A 155 17.02 19.10 4.63
N ALA A 156 15.97 19.91 4.86
CA ALA A 156 16.04 21.36 4.71
C ALA A 156 16.76 22.04 5.89
N GLU A 157 16.58 21.54 7.11
CA GLU A 157 17.25 22.04 8.32
C GLU A 157 18.73 21.66 8.41
N GLY A 158 19.14 20.59 7.73
CA GLY A 158 20.53 20.12 7.65
C GLY A 158 21.39 20.82 6.58
N LYS A 159 20.89 21.90 5.96
CA LYS A 159 21.62 22.78 5.03
C LYS A 159 21.84 24.14 5.67
#